data_AF-A0A352YVL8-F1
#
_entry.id   AF-A0A352YVL8-F1
#
_cell.length_a   1.000
_cell.length_b   1.000
_cell.length_c   1.000
_cell.angle_alpha   90.00
_cell.angle_beta   90.00
_cell.angle_gamma   90.00
#
_symmetry.space_group_name_H-M   'P 1'
#
loop_
_entity.id
_entity.type
_entity.pdbx_description
1 polymer ?
#
loop_
_entity_poly.entity_id
_entity_poly.type
_entity_poly.pdbx_seq_one_letter_code
_entity_poly.pdbx_strand_id
1 'polypeptide(L)' 'AEIKLENGDLSRGDVLLITGPTTGVVEYNVGEIRVELMETEKALKGEFCSVKINEFLRRSDKVYKWIDESDIKSQ' A
#
# COMPACT_ATOMS: atom_id res chain seq x y z
N ALA A 1 -9.27 3.33 -0.43
CA ALA A 1 -8.43 4.07 -1.39
C ALA A 1 -8.00 3.13 -2.49
N GLU A 2 -7.87 3.63 -3.72
CA GLU A 2 -7.28 2.89 -4.84
C GLU A 2 -5.85 3.37 -5.03
N ILE A 3 -4.91 2.42 -5.17
CA ILE A 3 -3.48 2.67 -5.23
C ILE A 3 -2.92 1.85 -6.38
N LYS A 4 -2.17 2.51 -7.25
CA LYS A 4 -1.39 1.83 -8.28
C LYS A 4 -0.02 1.47 -7.71
N LEU A 5 0.34 0.20 -7.76
CA LEU A 5 1.66 -0.25 -7.34
C LEU A 5 2.68 0.04 -8.44
N GLU A 6 3.47 1.11 -8.29
CA GLU A 6 4.53 1.42 -9.24
C GLU A 6 5.79 0.57 -9.01
N ASN A 7 6.09 0.26 -7.74
CA ASN A 7 7.30 -0.46 -7.33
C ASN A 7 6.99 -1.46 -6.21
N GLY A 8 7.46 -2.70 -6.39
CA GLY A 8 7.29 -3.78 -5.43
C GLY A 8 5.87 -4.37 -5.41
N ASP A 9 5.78 -5.55 -4.80
CA ASP A 9 4.52 -6.22 -4.56
C ASP A 9 4.02 -5.88 -3.15
N LEU A 10 2.69 -5.82 -3.00
CA LEU A 10 2.02 -5.59 -1.73
C LEU A 10 1.32 -6.87 -1.29
N SER A 11 1.59 -7.31 -0.07
CA SER A 11 0.95 -8.47 0.54
C SER A 11 0.12 -8.06 1.75
N ARG A 12 -0.86 -8.89 2.08
CA ARG A 12 -1.65 -8.73 3.29
C ARG A 12 -0.75 -8.78 4.52
N GLY A 13 -0.95 -7.85 5.46
CA GLY A 13 -0.12 -7.70 6.66
C GLY A 13 1.07 -6.75 6.50
N ASP A 14 1.39 -6.31 5.28
CA ASP A 14 2.41 -5.28 5.10
C ASP A 14 1.97 -3.94 5.69
N VAL A 15 2.96 -3.12 6.08
CA VAL A 15 2.71 -1.75 6.53
C VAL A 15 2.91 -0.79 5.37
N LEU A 16 1.90 0.03 5.11
CA LEU A 16 1.96 1.15 4.18
C LEU A 16 2.19 2.44 4.95
N LEU A 17 3.12 3.24 4.46
CA LEU A 17 3.38 4.59 4.91
C LEU A 17 2.88 5.57 3.86
N ILE A 18 1.84 6.33 4.20
CA ILE A 18 1.26 7.33 3.32
C ILE A 18 1.70 8.70 3.81
N THR A 19 2.26 9.50 2.91
CA THR A 19 2.79 10.82 3.23
C THR A 19 2.19 11.88 2.32
N GLY A 20 1.67 12.96 2.90
CA GLY A 20 1.01 14.02 2.17
C GLY A 20 1.25 15.39 2.81
N PRO A 21 1.26 16.49 2.02
CA PRO A 21 1.52 17.83 2.54
C PRO A 21 0.47 18.29 3.57
N THR A 22 -0.78 17.85 3.42
CA THR A 22 -1.89 18.19 4.33
C THR A 22 -2.24 17.06 5.29
N THR A 23 -2.04 15.82 4.85
CA THR A 23 -2.38 14.60 5.59
C THR A 23 -1.31 14.26 6.63
N GLY A 24 -0.07 14.73 6.43
CA GLY A 24 1.04 14.39 7.30
C GLY A 24 1.57 12.99 6.98
N VAL A 25 1.77 12.18 8.02
CA VAL A 25 2.25 10.79 7.92
C VAL A 25 1.18 9.88 8.51
N VAL A 26 0.75 8.92 7.70
CA VAL A 26 -0.26 7.91 8.07
C VAL A 26 0.35 6.54 7.90
N GLU A 27 0.39 5.80 8.99
CA GLU A 27 0.78 4.39 9.00
C GLU A 27 -0.48 3.52 8.91
N TYR A 28 -0.50 2.62 7.94
CA TYR A 28 -1.64 1.76 7.68
C TYR A 28 -1.20 0.31 7.50
N ASN A 29 -1.73 -0.57 8.34
CA ASN A 29 -1.54 -2.02 8.20
C ASN A 29 -2.53 -2.58 7.18
N VAL A 30 -2.02 -3.28 6.16
CA VAL A 30 -2.82 -3.78 5.06
C VAL A 30 -3.68 -4.97 5.51
N GLY A 31 -4.96 -4.69 5.77
CA GLY A 31 -5.94 -5.70 6.19
C GLY A 31 -6.53 -6.52 5.05
N GLU A 32 -7.23 -5.88 4.11
CA GLU A 32 -7.83 -6.51 2.93
C GLU A 32 -7.32 -5.81 1.66
N ILE A 33 -6.87 -6.60 0.69
CA ILE A 33 -6.46 -6.14 -0.63
C ILE A 33 -7.48 -6.65 -1.64
N ARG A 34 -7.93 -5.75 -2.53
CA ARG A 34 -8.75 -6.13 -3.69
C ARG A 34 -8.07 -5.72 -4.98
N VAL A 35 -7.87 -6.65 -5.90
CA VAL A 35 -7.37 -6.38 -7.26
C VAL A 35 -8.51 -6.73 -8.22
N GLU A 36 -8.85 -5.80 -9.12
CA GLU A 36 -9.98 -5.96 -10.06
C GLU A 36 -11.29 -6.41 -9.39
N LEU A 37 -11.63 -5.81 -8.23
CA LEU A 37 -12.81 -6.13 -7.40
C LEU A 37 -12.81 -7.54 -6.76
N MET A 38 -11.75 -8.32 -6.93
CA MET A 38 -11.58 -9.61 -6.27
C MET A 38 -10.67 -9.48 -5.06
N GLU A 39 -11.00 -10.16 -3.96
CA GLU A 39 -10.12 -10.23 -2.80
C GLU A 39 -8.90 -11.08 -3.11
N THR A 40 -7.71 -10.52 -2.84
CA THR A 40 -6.43 -11.19 -3.08
C THR A 40 -5.54 -11.06 -1.84
N GLU A 41 -4.65 -12.04 -1.67
CA GLU A 41 -3.64 -12.00 -0.60
C GLU A 41 -2.44 -11.11 -0.99
N LYS A 42 -2.23 -10.91 -2.29
CA LYS A 42 -1.16 -10.08 -2.84
C LYS A 42 -1.62 -9.29 -4.05
N ALA A 43 -1.05 -8.11 -4.23
CA ALA A 43 -1.15 -7.27 -5.41
C ALA A 43 0.24 -7.11 -6.02
N LEU A 44 0.36 -7.29 -7.33
CA LEU A 44 1.63 -7.26 -8.02
C LEU A 44 1.98 -5.86 -8.49
N LYS A 45 3.28 -5.61 -8.68
CA LYS A 45 3.75 -4.40 -9.35
C LYS A 45 3.04 -4.21 -10.70
N GLY A 46 2.55 -2.99 -10.92
CA GLY A 46 1.86 -2.57 -12.14
C GLY A 46 0.33 -2.64 -12.02
N GLU A 47 -0.20 -3.34 -11.02
CA GLU A 47 -1.63 -3.49 -10.82
C GLU A 47 -2.22 -2.35 -9.97
N PHE A 48 -3.53 -2.13 -10.13
CA PHE A 48 -4.32 -1.30 -9.25
C PHE A 48 -4.92 -2.16 -8.15
N CYS A 49 -4.66 -1.78 -6.91
CA CYS A 49 -5.22 -2.44 -5.75
C CYS A 49 -6.07 -1.45 -4.94
N SER A 50 -7.15 -1.96 -4.37
CA SER A 50 -8.03 -1.25 -3.46
C SER A 50 -7.79 -1.74 -2.04
N VAL A 51 -7.50 -0.80 -1.15
CA VAL A 51 -7.29 -1.05 0.28
C VAL A 51 -8.26 -0.23 1.11
N LYS A 52 -8.76 -0.82 2.21
CA LYS A 52 -9.75 -0.20 3.09
C LYS A 52 -9.09 0.73 4.11
N ILE A 53 -8.85 1.97 3.70
CA ILE A 53 -8.25 3.01 4.55
C ILE A 53 -9.36 3.87 5.15
N ASN A 54 -9.28 4.12 6.46
CA ASN A 54 -10.25 4.95 7.20
C ASN A 54 -9.99 6.44 7.07
N GLU A 55 -8.80 6.83 6.62
CA GLU A 55 -8.39 8.21 6.44
C GLU A 55 -8.62 8.72 5.01
N PHE A 56 -8.84 10.03 4.89
CA PHE A 56 -9.03 10.68 3.60
C PHE A 56 -7.68 10.92 2.92
N LEU A 57 -7.41 10.15 1.86
CA LEU A 57 -6.21 10.30 1.04
C LEU A 57 -6.46 11.14 -0.21
N ARG A 58 -5.48 11.97 -0.55
CA ARG A 58 -5.48 12.77 -1.77
C ARG A 58 -4.63 12.09 -2.84
N ARG A 59 -4.94 12.36 -4.11
CA ARG A 59 -4.19 11.82 -5.26
C ARG A 59 -2.71 12.25 -5.30
N SER A 60 -2.37 13.32 -4.60
CA SER A 60 -0.99 13.83 -4.46
C SER A 60 -0.20 13.12 -3.35
N ASP A 61 -0.85 12.31 -2.52
CA ASP A 61 -0.19 11.63 -1.41
C ASP A 61 0.69 10.50 -1.95
N LYS A 62 1.87 10.35 -1.37
CA LYS A 62 2.82 9.31 -1.75
C LYS A 62 2.64 8.11 -0.83
N VAL A 63 2.61 6.92 -1.43
CA VAL A 63 2.47 5.66 -0.72
C VAL A 63 3.77 4.88 -0.82
N TYR A 64 4.29 4.46 0.32
CA TYR A 64 5.47 3.62 0.44
C TYR A 64 5.12 2.35 1.17
N LYS A 65 5.69 1.22 0.76
CA LYS A 65 5.71 0.01 1.58
C LYS A 65 6.84 0.15 2.60
N TRP A 66 6.53 -0.02 3.88
CA TRP A 66 7.55 -0.14 4.90
C TRP A 66 8.19 -1.52 4.76
N ILE A 67 9.51 -1.53 4.65
CA ILE A 67 10.29 -2.76 4.49
C ILE A 67 11.32 -2.74 5.60
N ASP A 68 11.32 -3.76 6.42
CA ASP A 68 12.35 -3.92 7.44
C ASP A 68 13.66 -4.38 6.79
N GLU A 69 14.78 -4.03 7.40
CA GLU A 69 16.12 -4.37 6.90
C GLU A 69 16.31 -5.89 6.70
N SER A 70 15.58 -6.70 7.46
CA SER A 70 15.53 -8.15 7.35
C SER A 70 15.01 -8.64 5.99
N ASP A 71 14.06 -7.92 5.38
CA ASP A 71 13.41 -8.32 4.12
C ASP A 71 14.26 -7.96 2.89
N ILE A 72 15.09 -6.92 3.01
CA ILE A 72 15.99 -6.45 1.93
C ILE A 72 17.06 -7.51 1.60
N LYS A 73 17.42 -8.37 2.54
CA LYS A 73 18.49 -9.37 2.36
C LYS A 73 18.11 -10.56 1.48
N SER A 74 16.85 -10.68 1.04
CA SER A 74 16.38 -11.82 0.22
C SER A 74 16.09 -11.50 -1.25
N GLN A 75 16.34 -10.26 -1.70
CA GLN A 75 16.12 -9.83 -3.09
C GLN A 75 17.36 -9.93 -3.97
#